data_AF-B3E514-F1
#
_entry.id   AF-B3E514-F1
#
_cell.length_a   1.000
_cell.length_b   1.000
_cell.length_c   1.000
_cell.angle_alpha   90.00
_cell.angle_beta   90.00
_cell.angle_gamma   90.00
#
_symmetry.space_group_name_H-M   'P 1'
#
loop_
_entity.id
_entity.type
_entity.pdbx_description
1 polymer ?
#
loop_
_entity_poly.entity_id
_entity_poly.type
_entity_poly.pdbx_seq_one_letter_code
_entity_poly.pdbx_strand_id
1 'polypeptide(L)'
;MTEQLNLITGLTEHERKKLFSWVASLPEEQIIEIFQDGVKRSFQLKGERPDLSGRITKYCAFVMAARKGGWDTIKGKGYRVADQEQYEDFTHLRRAAAATLVTRGRKPVLRRKILAYWGEVKALKSDGMGFRVIAGYLQSKRKLKVSATYLSKLWKEVEKND
;
A
#
# COMPACT_ATOMS: atom_id res chain seq x y z
N MET A 1 -12.65 -27.40 3.67
CA MET A 1 -11.28 -27.11 3.18
C MET A 1 -10.87 -25.66 3.42
N THR A 2 -11.63 -24.66 2.96
CA THR A 2 -11.29 -23.23 3.13
C THR A 2 -11.13 -22.80 4.59
N GLU A 3 -12.02 -23.24 5.48
CA GLU A 3 -11.91 -22.93 6.93
C GLU A 3 -10.67 -23.55 7.57
N GLN A 4 -10.36 -24.80 7.24
CA GLN A 4 -9.15 -25.49 7.71
C GLN A 4 -7.88 -24.75 7.26
N LEU A 5 -7.84 -24.28 6.01
CA LEU A 5 -6.74 -23.46 5.51
C LEU A 5 -6.65 -22.12 6.24
N ASN A 6 -7.78 -21.49 6.54
CA ASN A 6 -7.79 -20.22 7.30
C ASN A 6 -7.25 -20.43 8.71
N LEU A 7 -7.61 -21.53 9.38
CA LEU A 7 -7.12 -21.88 10.71
C LEU A 7 -5.62 -22.16 10.72
N ILE A 8 -5.10 -22.91 9.73
CA ILE A 8 -3.67 -23.22 9.66
C ILE A 8 -2.85 -21.97 9.28
N THR A 9 -3.30 -21.23 8.27
CA THR A 9 -2.52 -20.13 7.68
C THR A 9 -2.78 -18.79 8.34
N GLY A 10 -3.81 -18.65 9.19
CA GLY A 10 -4.21 -17.38 9.82
C GLY A 10 -4.73 -16.30 8.86
N LEU A 11 -4.92 -16.66 7.58
CA LEU A 11 -5.34 -15.77 6.50
C LEU A 11 -6.61 -16.29 5.84
N THR A 12 -7.49 -15.40 5.43
CA THR A 12 -8.63 -15.71 4.55
C THR A 12 -8.15 -16.03 3.13
N GLU A 13 -9.02 -16.62 2.30
CA GLU A 13 -8.69 -16.89 0.89
C GLU A 13 -8.28 -15.62 0.13
N HIS A 14 -8.99 -14.51 0.36
CA HIS A 14 -8.67 -13.22 -0.24
C HIS A 14 -7.29 -12.71 0.16
N GLU A 15 -6.95 -12.83 1.45
CA GLU A 15 -5.62 -12.45 1.95
C GLU A 15 -4.53 -13.35 1.38
N ARG A 16 -4.77 -14.66 1.22
CA ARG A 16 -3.80 -15.56 0.57
C ARG A 16 -3.55 -15.18 -0.89
N LYS A 17 -4.59 -14.82 -1.65
CA LYS A 17 -4.43 -14.32 -3.04
C LYS A 17 -3.57 -13.06 -3.11
N LYS A 18 -3.79 -12.12 -2.19
CA LYS A 18 -2.96 -10.90 -2.08
C LYS A 18 -1.51 -11.22 -1.69
N LEU A 19 -1.30 -12.16 -0.78
CA LEU A 19 0.03 -12.62 -0.40
C LEU A 19 0.77 -13.19 -1.62
N PHE A 20 0.15 -14.05 -2.43
CA PHE A 20 0.78 -14.58 -3.64
C PHE A 20 1.14 -13.48 -4.64
N SER A 21 0.23 -12.53 -4.87
CA SER A 21 0.50 -11.39 -5.73
C SER A 21 1.68 -10.54 -5.23
N TRP A 22 1.88 -10.46 -3.91
CA TRP A 22 3.02 -9.75 -3.34
C TRP A 22 4.32 -10.54 -3.44
N VAL A 23 4.30 -11.84 -3.12
CA VAL A 23 5.50 -12.67 -3.28
C VAL A 23 5.99 -12.62 -4.72
N ALA A 24 5.08 -12.68 -5.70
CA ALA A 24 5.41 -12.55 -7.12
C ALA A 24 5.99 -11.17 -7.52
N SER A 25 5.89 -10.16 -6.65
CA SER A 25 6.46 -8.83 -6.89
C SER A 25 7.84 -8.62 -6.25
N LEU A 26 8.33 -9.61 -5.49
CA LEU A 26 9.63 -9.54 -4.82
C LEU A 26 10.77 -9.86 -5.81
N PRO A 27 12.00 -9.41 -5.50
CA PRO A 27 13.20 -9.91 -6.18
C PRO A 27 13.32 -11.42 -6.05
N GLU A 28 13.87 -12.08 -7.07
CA GLU A 28 13.96 -13.55 -7.15
C GLU A 28 14.66 -14.17 -5.93
N GLU A 29 15.71 -13.52 -5.42
CA GLU A 29 16.44 -13.96 -4.22
C GLU A 29 15.50 -14.10 -3.00
N GLN A 30 14.61 -13.14 -2.77
CA GLN A 30 13.64 -13.19 -1.67
C GLN A 30 12.57 -14.25 -1.90
N ILE A 31 12.17 -14.48 -3.16
CA ILE A 31 11.24 -15.56 -3.51
C ILE A 31 11.88 -16.92 -3.18
N ILE A 32 13.15 -17.11 -3.53
CA ILE A 32 13.93 -18.32 -3.25
C ILE A 32 14.03 -18.55 -1.74
N GLU A 33 14.33 -17.52 -0.95
CA GLU A 33 14.38 -17.61 0.52
C GLU A 33 13.04 -18.06 1.12
N ILE A 34 11.94 -17.42 0.71
CA ILE A 34 10.58 -17.79 1.13
C ILE A 34 10.28 -19.24 0.76
N PHE A 35 10.70 -19.68 -0.44
CA PHE A 35 10.50 -21.04 -0.89
C PHE A 35 11.28 -22.06 -0.05
N GLN A 36 12.57 -21.81 0.21
CA GLN A 36 13.41 -22.67 1.04
C GLN A 36 12.86 -22.80 2.46
N ASP A 37 12.45 -21.68 3.06
CA ASP A 37 11.82 -21.69 4.39
C ASP A 37 10.47 -22.40 4.39
N GLY A 38 9.69 -22.25 3.31
CA GLY A 38 8.47 -23.01 3.08
C GLY A 38 8.71 -24.53 3.05
N VAL A 39 9.80 -24.98 2.41
CA VAL A 39 10.18 -26.41 2.39
C VAL A 39 10.54 -26.90 3.79
N LYS A 40 11.42 -26.20 4.51
CA LYS A 40 11.80 -26.55 5.90
C LYS A 40 10.57 -26.65 6.79
N ARG A 41 9.67 -25.66 6.70
CA ARG A 41 8.46 -25.59 7.50
C ARG A 41 7.43 -26.66 7.11
N SER A 42 7.45 -27.14 5.86
CA SER A 42 6.57 -28.23 5.44
C SER A 42 6.89 -29.55 6.14
N PHE A 43 8.17 -29.82 6.44
CA PHE A 43 8.57 -31.00 7.22
C PHE A 43 8.11 -30.88 8.67
N GLN A 44 8.28 -29.71 9.30
CA GLN A 44 7.80 -29.44 10.66
C GLN A 44 6.28 -29.61 10.75
N LEU A 45 5.53 -28.98 9.84
CA LEU A 45 4.08 -29.04 9.81
C LEU A 45 3.56 -30.46 9.52
N LYS A 46 4.31 -31.28 8.77
CA LYS A 46 3.99 -32.69 8.56
C LYS A 46 4.11 -33.50 9.86
N GLY A 47 5.07 -33.16 10.71
CA GLY A 47 5.22 -33.77 12.04
C GLY A 47 4.13 -33.32 13.03
N GLU A 48 3.77 -32.04 13.02
CA GLU A 48 2.71 -31.49 13.88
C GLU A 48 1.30 -31.95 13.46
N ARG A 49 1.07 -32.10 12.16
CA ARG A 49 -0.22 -32.45 11.56
C ARG A 49 -0.08 -33.53 10.50
N PRO A 50 0.16 -34.78 10.93
CA PRO A 50 0.36 -35.91 10.01
C PRO A 50 -0.89 -36.26 9.19
N ASP A 51 -2.07 -35.87 9.69
CA ASP A 51 -3.38 -36.00 9.05
C ASP A 51 -3.51 -35.18 7.76
N LEU A 52 -2.70 -34.13 7.60
CA LEU A 52 -2.73 -33.30 6.41
C LEU A 52 -2.06 -33.98 5.21
N SER A 53 -2.72 -33.86 4.05
CA SER A 53 -2.13 -34.26 2.78
C SER A 53 -0.87 -33.45 2.48
N GLY A 54 0.15 -34.08 1.90
CA GLY A 54 1.43 -33.41 1.64
C GLY A 54 1.29 -32.17 0.74
N ARG A 55 0.28 -32.12 -0.14
CA ARG A 55 -0.02 -30.93 -0.96
C ARG A 55 -0.50 -29.76 -0.09
N ILE A 56 -1.43 -30.00 0.83
CA ILE A 56 -1.96 -28.98 1.74
C ILE A 56 -0.86 -28.51 2.71
N THR A 57 -0.06 -29.45 3.23
CA THR A 57 1.08 -29.13 4.11
C THR A 57 2.06 -28.16 3.44
N LYS A 58 2.47 -28.46 2.20
CA LYS A 58 3.40 -27.59 1.43
C LYS A 58 2.80 -26.21 1.16
N TYR A 59 1.52 -26.17 0.76
CA TYR A 59 0.81 -24.91 0.53
C TYR A 59 0.77 -24.04 1.80
N CYS A 60 0.33 -24.61 2.92
CA CYS A 60 0.24 -23.89 4.19
C CYS A 60 1.62 -23.43 4.66
N ALA A 61 2.64 -24.28 4.56
CA ALA A 61 4.00 -23.96 4.95
C ALA A 61 4.58 -22.78 4.14
N PHE A 62 4.35 -22.76 2.83
CA PHE A 62 4.75 -21.62 1.99
C PHE A 62 4.04 -20.33 2.39
N VAL A 63 2.73 -20.37 2.62
CA VAL A 63 1.97 -19.20 3.09
C VAL A 63 2.53 -18.69 4.43
N MET A 64 2.84 -19.59 5.36
CA MET A 64 3.41 -19.23 6.67
C MET A 64 4.85 -18.69 6.56
N ALA A 65 5.66 -19.20 5.62
CA ALA A 65 6.98 -18.68 5.33
C ALA A 65 6.92 -17.27 4.74
N ALA A 66 6.04 -17.02 3.76
CA ALA A 66 5.83 -15.69 3.18
C ALA A 66 5.31 -14.68 4.21
N ARG A 67 4.45 -15.14 5.15
CA ARG A 67 4.03 -14.34 6.31
C ARG A 67 5.21 -13.89 7.16
N LYS A 68 6.12 -14.82 7.50
CA LYS A 68 7.36 -14.53 8.23
C LYS A 68 8.34 -13.66 7.43
N GLY A 69 8.41 -13.86 6.11
CA GLY A 69 9.25 -13.09 5.18
C GLY A 69 8.82 -11.64 4.97
N GLY A 70 7.87 -11.12 5.75
CA GLY A 70 7.54 -9.69 5.78
C GLY A 70 6.18 -9.34 5.21
N TRP A 71 5.37 -10.31 4.76
CA TRP A 71 3.99 -10.00 4.36
C TRP A 71 3.22 -9.36 5.52
N ASP A 72 3.29 -9.94 6.72
CA ASP A 72 2.53 -9.44 7.88
C ASP A 72 2.98 -8.02 8.28
N THR A 73 4.25 -7.66 8.09
CA THR A 73 4.80 -6.33 8.43
C THR A 73 4.63 -5.27 7.35
N ILE A 74 4.69 -5.64 6.06
CA ILE A 74 4.76 -4.69 4.94
C ILE A 74 3.39 -4.45 4.29
N LYS A 75 2.53 -5.47 4.23
CA LYS A 75 1.25 -5.42 3.48
C LYS A 75 0.04 -6.01 4.22
N GLY A 76 0.28 -6.87 5.20
CA GLY A 76 -0.71 -7.64 5.94
C GLY A 76 -1.25 -6.95 7.18
N LYS A 77 -1.39 -7.71 8.27
CA LYS A 77 -2.08 -7.26 9.50
C LYS A 77 -1.26 -6.32 10.40
N GLY A 78 -0.02 -6.02 10.02
CA GLY A 78 0.87 -5.08 10.71
C GLY A 78 1.40 -5.60 12.05
N TYR A 79 1.78 -4.67 12.92
CA TYR A 79 2.37 -4.91 14.25
C TYR A 79 1.56 -5.84 15.17
N ARG A 80 0.25 -6.00 14.92
CA ARG A 80 -0.60 -6.88 15.75
C ARG A 80 -0.31 -8.37 15.57
N VAL A 81 0.38 -8.75 14.49
CA VAL A 81 0.60 -10.16 14.13
C VAL A 81 2.07 -10.44 13.84
N ALA A 82 2.79 -9.45 13.31
CA ALA A 82 4.23 -9.50 13.26
C ALA A 82 4.78 -9.14 14.64
N ASP A 83 5.29 -10.15 15.35
CA ASP A 83 5.96 -10.00 16.64
C ASP A 83 7.05 -8.90 16.60
N GLN A 84 7.51 -8.43 17.77
CA GLN A 84 8.43 -7.29 17.88
C GLN A 84 9.67 -7.44 16.99
N GLU A 85 10.27 -8.63 17.01
CA GLU A 85 11.48 -8.97 16.25
C GLU A 85 11.24 -8.84 14.74
N GLN A 86 10.18 -9.46 14.24
CA GLN A 86 9.81 -9.38 12.83
C GLN A 86 9.47 -7.94 12.44
N TYR A 87 8.78 -7.18 13.30
CA TYR A 87 8.49 -5.79 13.02
C TYR A 87 9.76 -4.96 12.89
N GLU A 88 10.72 -5.12 13.80
CA GLU A 88 11.98 -4.40 13.80
C GLU A 88 12.84 -4.71 12.57
N ASP A 89 12.90 -5.97 12.15
CA ASP A 89 13.64 -6.41 10.96
C ASP A 89 13.20 -5.70 9.68
N PHE A 90 11.91 -5.35 9.55
CA PHE A 90 11.42 -4.66 8.34
C PHE A 90 11.39 -3.12 8.47
N THR A 91 12.00 -2.57 9.53
CA THR A 91 12.00 -1.13 9.79
C THR A 91 12.64 -0.33 8.66
N HIS A 92 13.74 -0.81 8.10
CA HIS A 92 14.45 -0.12 7.02
C HIS A 92 13.63 -0.09 5.72
N LEU A 93 12.89 -1.15 5.38
CA LEU A 93 11.96 -1.14 4.24
C LEU A 93 10.79 -0.18 4.47
N ARG A 94 10.22 -0.14 5.68
CA ARG A 94 9.15 0.83 6.01
C ARG A 94 9.66 2.26 5.99
N ARG A 95 10.87 2.51 6.53
CA ARG A 95 11.52 3.82 6.47
C ARG A 95 11.87 4.21 5.04
N ALA A 96 12.30 3.30 4.18
CA ALA A 96 12.53 3.57 2.76
C ALA A 96 11.22 3.88 2.01
N ALA A 97 10.13 3.17 2.31
CA ALA A 97 8.80 3.48 1.77
C ALA A 97 8.29 4.86 2.23
N ALA A 98 8.52 5.22 3.49
CA ALA A 98 8.20 6.56 4.00
C ALA A 98 9.11 7.63 3.39
N ALA A 99 10.41 7.37 3.30
CA ALA A 99 11.39 8.27 2.71
C ALA A 99 11.09 8.51 1.23
N THR A 100 10.67 7.49 0.46
CA THR A 100 10.24 7.68 -0.94
C THR A 100 9.01 8.57 -1.07
N LEU A 101 8.11 8.61 -0.08
CA LEU A 101 7.01 9.59 -0.05
C LEU A 101 7.50 11.02 0.21
N VAL A 102 8.55 11.16 1.03
CA VAL A 102 9.19 12.45 1.32
C VAL A 102 10.03 12.93 0.13
N THR A 103 10.88 12.07 -0.45
CA THR A 103 11.85 12.40 -1.50
C THR A 103 11.24 12.49 -2.89
N ARG A 104 10.24 11.65 -3.24
CA ARG A 104 9.50 11.87 -4.50
C ARG A 104 8.71 13.17 -4.45
N GLY A 105 8.41 13.66 -3.23
CA GLY A 105 7.35 14.60 -2.98
C GLY A 105 6.03 14.10 -3.58
N ARG A 106 4.92 14.75 -3.27
CA ARG A 106 3.86 14.76 -4.28
C ARG A 106 4.44 15.57 -5.44
N LYS A 107 4.92 14.94 -6.52
CA LYS A 107 4.93 15.61 -7.83
C LYS A 107 3.54 16.21 -7.96
N PRO A 108 3.36 17.54 -7.92
CA PRO A 108 2.04 18.09 -7.76
C PRO A 108 1.41 18.12 -9.15
N VAL A 109 1.09 16.94 -9.67
CA VAL A 109 0.25 16.73 -10.84
C VAL A 109 -1.01 17.58 -10.67
N LEU A 110 -1.50 17.69 -9.44
CA LEU A 110 -2.59 18.58 -9.07
C LEU A 110 -2.25 20.07 -9.27
N ARG A 111 -1.10 20.58 -8.80
CA ARG A 111 -0.68 21.99 -9.02
C ARG A 111 -0.54 22.28 -10.51
N ARG A 112 0.15 21.43 -11.27
CA ARG A 112 0.31 21.62 -12.73
C ARG A 112 -1.05 21.62 -13.45
N LYS A 113 -1.96 20.72 -13.07
CA LYS A 113 -3.32 20.67 -13.63
C LYS A 113 -4.14 21.92 -13.28
N ILE A 114 -4.05 22.41 -12.04
CA ILE A 114 -4.75 23.63 -11.64
C ILE A 114 -4.16 24.85 -12.36
N LEU A 115 -2.84 24.95 -12.47
CA LEU A 115 -2.18 26.04 -13.19
C LEU A 115 -2.52 26.05 -14.68
N ALA A 116 -2.73 24.88 -15.30
CA ALA A 116 -3.19 24.80 -16.69
C ALA A 116 -4.59 25.42 -16.90
N TYR A 117 -5.43 25.47 -15.86
CA TYR A 117 -6.75 26.11 -15.87
C TYR A 117 -6.76 27.40 -15.03
N TRP A 118 -5.60 28.01 -14.76
CA TRP A 118 -5.51 29.16 -13.86
C TRP A 118 -6.31 30.36 -14.36
N GLY A 119 -6.40 30.55 -15.68
CA GLY A 119 -7.23 31.60 -16.28
C GLY A 119 -8.71 31.50 -15.90
N GLU A 120 -9.27 30.28 -15.86
CA GLU A 120 -10.65 30.06 -15.40
C GLU A 120 -10.80 30.35 -13.90
N VAL A 121 -9.78 29.96 -13.11
CA VAL A 121 -9.76 30.22 -11.67
C VAL A 121 -9.69 31.74 -11.40
N LYS A 122 -8.87 32.48 -12.15
CA LYS A 122 -8.79 33.95 -12.06
C LYS A 122 -10.11 34.60 -12.45
N ALA A 123 -10.71 34.22 -13.59
CA ALA A 123 -11.98 34.77 -14.05
C ALA A 123 -13.09 34.58 -13.00
N LEU A 124 -13.31 33.35 -12.55
CA LEU A 124 -14.33 33.05 -11.53
C LEU A 124 -14.07 33.77 -10.21
N LYS A 125 -12.80 33.97 -9.86
CA LYS A 125 -12.44 34.69 -8.63
C LYS A 125 -12.68 36.19 -8.75
N SER A 126 -12.41 36.78 -9.91
CA SER A 126 -12.73 38.18 -10.24
C SER A 126 -14.23 38.43 -10.29
N ASP A 127 -15.03 37.43 -10.70
CA ASP A 127 -16.49 37.45 -10.63
C ASP A 127 -17.05 37.34 -9.20
N GLY A 128 -16.18 37.41 -8.18
CA GLY A 128 -16.55 37.39 -6.76
C GLY A 128 -16.77 36.00 -6.18
N MET A 129 -16.53 34.92 -6.94
CA MET A 129 -16.78 33.57 -6.42
C MET A 129 -15.79 33.17 -5.32
N GLY A 130 -16.30 32.50 -4.29
CA GLY A 130 -15.49 31.92 -3.22
C GLY A 130 -14.74 30.66 -3.69
N PHE A 131 -13.57 30.37 -3.09
CA PHE A 131 -12.77 29.18 -3.44
C PHE A 131 -13.51 27.85 -3.26
N ARG A 132 -14.55 27.81 -2.42
CA ARG A 132 -15.43 26.63 -2.27
C ARG A 132 -16.24 26.36 -3.53
N VAL A 133 -16.76 27.41 -4.16
CA VAL A 133 -17.53 27.33 -5.41
C VAL A 133 -16.60 26.96 -6.56
N ILE A 134 -15.43 27.60 -6.63
CA ILE A 134 -14.41 27.31 -7.65
C ILE A 134 -13.92 25.86 -7.55
N ALA A 135 -13.73 25.34 -6.34
CA ALA A 135 -13.37 23.92 -6.14
C ALA A 135 -14.46 22.97 -6.68
N GLY A 136 -15.74 23.29 -6.44
CA GLY A 136 -16.87 22.54 -6.98
C GLY A 136 -16.95 22.61 -8.52
N TYR A 137 -16.64 23.77 -9.10
CA TYR A 137 -16.53 23.94 -10.56
C TYR A 137 -15.42 23.07 -11.14
N LEU A 138 -14.21 23.10 -10.56
CA LEU A 138 -13.08 22.29 -11.02
C LEU A 138 -13.35 20.79 -10.89
N GLN A 139 -14.05 20.37 -9.83
CA GLN A 139 -14.45 18.98 -9.66
C GLN A 139 -15.48 18.55 -10.70
N SER A 140 -16.50 19.38 -10.96
CA SER A 140 -17.61 19.04 -11.85
C SER A 140 -17.24 19.13 -13.33
N LYS A 141 -16.56 20.20 -13.75
CA LYS A 141 -16.25 20.47 -15.17
C LYS A 141 -14.88 19.94 -15.62
N ARG A 142 -13.88 19.94 -14.72
CA ARG A 142 -12.50 19.55 -15.05
C ARG A 142 -12.09 18.21 -14.44
N LYS A 143 -12.98 17.55 -13.69
CA LYS A 143 -12.72 16.30 -12.94
C LYS A 143 -11.49 16.43 -12.01
N LEU A 144 -11.23 17.64 -11.52
CA LEU A 144 -10.12 17.95 -10.62
C LEU A 144 -10.63 18.08 -9.18
N LYS A 145 -10.35 17.07 -8.35
CA LYS A 145 -10.68 17.13 -6.92
C LYS A 145 -9.64 17.98 -6.19
N VAL A 146 -10.03 19.19 -5.79
CA VAL A 146 -9.19 20.14 -5.07
C VAL A 146 -9.96 20.72 -3.87
N SER A 147 -9.26 21.01 -2.77
CA SER A 147 -9.87 21.68 -1.61
C SER A 147 -9.80 23.19 -1.74
N ALA A 148 -10.79 23.90 -1.16
CA ALA A 148 -10.80 25.35 -1.12
C ALA A 148 -9.56 25.94 -0.42
N THR A 149 -9.09 25.28 0.65
CA THR A 149 -7.87 25.65 1.38
C THR A 149 -6.63 25.57 0.49
N TYR A 150 -6.55 24.53 -0.36
CA TYR A 150 -5.44 24.38 -1.30
C TYR A 150 -5.46 25.45 -2.38
N LEU A 151 -6.64 25.78 -2.94
CA LEU A 151 -6.79 26.88 -3.89
C LEU A 151 -6.41 28.23 -3.29
N SER A 152 -6.83 28.52 -2.04
CA SER A 152 -6.46 29.76 -1.36
C SER A 152 -4.96 29.87 -1.12
N LYS A 153 -4.30 28.77 -0.75
CA LYS A 153 -2.84 28.72 -0.61
C LYS A 153 -2.16 28.98 -1.96
N LEU A 154 -2.58 28.27 -3.00
CA LEU A 154 -2.01 28.41 -4.34
C LEU A 154 -2.22 29.83 -4.91
N TRP A 155 -3.38 30.43 -4.65
CA TRP A 155 -3.66 31.82 -5.04
C TRP A 155 -2.69 32.79 -4.38
N LYS A 156 -2.43 32.65 -3.08
CA LYS A 156 -1.43 33.47 -2.38
C LYS A 156 0.00 33.22 -2.89
N GLU A 157 0.32 32.01 -3.34
CA GLU A 157 1.65 31.68 -3.88
C GLU A 157 1.87 32.22 -5.29
N VAL A 158 0.82 32.28 -6.11
CA VAL A 158 0.90 32.74 -7.50
C VAL A 158 0.76 34.26 -7.57
N GLU A 159 -0.25 34.85 -6.91
CA GLU A 159 -0.52 36.30 -6.99
C GLU A 159 0.34 37.15 -6.04
N LYS A 160 1.17 36.56 -5.16
CA LYS A 160 2.21 37.32 -4.42
C LYS A 160 3.57 37.35 -5.14
N ASN A 161 3.72 36.56 -6.19
CA ASN A 161 4.95 36.46 -6.97
C ASN A 161 4.81 37.07 -8.38
N ASP A 162 3.65 37.66 -8.69
CA ASP A 162 3.43 38.64 -9.77
C ASP A 162 3.48 40.06 -9.15
#